data_AF-J9BAV6-F1
#
_entry.id   AF-J9BAV6-F1
#
_cell.length_a   1.000
_cell.length_b   1.000
_cell.length_c   1.000
_cell.angle_alpha   90.00
_cell.angle_beta   90.00
_cell.angle_gamma   90.00
#
_symmetry.space_group_name_H-M   'P 1'
#
loop_
_entity.id
_entity.type
_entity.pdbx_description
1 polymer ?
#
loop_
_entity_poly.entity_id
_entity_poly.type
_entity_poly.pdbx_seq_one_letter_code
_entity_poly.pdbx_strand_id
1 'polypeptide(L)'
;MDPIQKIIFKRTLDLPGGGMIGAPEVLQLGQNLIHLIQAKKAIDIGTFTGSSAVAWALAMPKGSEVLTIDIYPGSYDSINRDLIKTRPDIYPKIKRHVGLAAQKLGKHNSEMKV
;
A
#
# COMPACT_ATOMS: atom_id res chain seq x y z
N MET A 1 -14.08 -7.01 -2.98
CA MET A 1 -13.34 -5.76 -3.23
C MET A 1 -14.18 -4.55 -2.85
N ASP A 2 -13.62 -3.70 -1.99
CA ASP A 2 -14.14 -2.39 -1.61
C ASP A 2 -14.23 -1.45 -2.85
N PRO A 3 -15.21 -0.52 -2.92
CA PRO A 3 -15.31 0.45 -4.01
C PRO A 3 -14.01 1.17 -4.40
N ILE A 4 -13.17 1.59 -3.43
CA ILE A 4 -11.91 2.28 -3.75
C ILE A 4 -10.92 1.35 -4.47
N GLN A 5 -10.89 0.06 -4.09
CA GLN A 5 -10.06 -0.94 -4.76
C GLN A 5 -10.47 -1.12 -6.22
N LYS A 6 -11.78 -1.14 -6.52
CA LYS A 6 -12.29 -1.23 -7.90
C LYS A 6 -11.88 -0.02 -8.74
N ILE A 7 -11.93 1.19 -8.17
CA ILE A 7 -11.54 2.43 -8.86
C ILE A 7 -10.05 2.40 -9.19
N ILE A 8 -9.19 2.07 -8.21
CA ILE A 8 -7.74 1.95 -8.41
C ILE A 8 -7.46 0.90 -9.47
N PHE A 9 -8.08 -0.28 -9.36
CA PHE A 9 -7.85 -1.37 -10.30
C PHE A 9 -8.14 -0.97 -11.74
N LYS A 10 -9.33 -0.39 -11.99
CA LYS A 10 -9.71 0.08 -13.33
C LYS A 10 -8.74 1.13 -13.87
N ARG A 11 -8.44 2.16 -13.08
CA ARG A 11 -7.54 3.25 -13.51
C ARG A 11 -6.11 2.78 -13.76
N THR A 12 -5.64 1.80 -12.99
CA THR A 12 -4.28 1.27 -13.14
C THR A 12 -4.13 0.42 -14.40
N LEU A 13 -5.15 -0.34 -14.79
CA LEU A 13 -5.13 -1.12 -16.03
C LEU A 13 -4.99 -0.24 -17.28
N ASP A 14 -5.43 1.02 -17.22
CA ASP A 14 -5.30 1.99 -18.31
C ASP A 14 -3.89 2.63 -18.41
N LEU A 15 -2.99 2.38 -17.45
CA LEU A 15 -1.63 2.93 -17.46
C LEU A 15 -0.64 2.02 -18.22
N PRO A 16 0.45 2.58 -18.78
CA PRO A 16 1.61 1.79 -19.18
C PRO A 16 2.11 0.94 -18.00
N GLY A 17 2.25 -0.37 -18.22
CA GLY A 17 2.61 -1.31 -17.15
C GLY A 17 1.46 -1.63 -16.17
N GLY A 18 0.20 -1.35 -16.53
CA GLY A 18 -0.97 -1.65 -15.70
C GLY A 18 -1.07 -3.11 -15.24
N GLY A 19 -0.50 -4.04 -15.99
CA GLY A 19 -0.38 -5.46 -15.61
C GLY A 19 0.49 -5.75 -14.38
N MET A 20 1.25 -4.76 -13.87
CA MET A 20 1.97 -4.87 -12.60
C MET A 20 1.06 -4.82 -11.37
N ILE A 21 -0.21 -4.42 -11.53
CA ILE A 21 -1.15 -4.40 -10.40
C ILE A 21 -1.37 -5.82 -9.85
N GLY A 22 -1.39 -5.94 -8.52
CA GLY A 22 -1.74 -7.20 -7.87
C GLY A 22 -3.14 -7.68 -8.29
N ALA A 23 -3.24 -8.94 -8.69
CA ALA A 23 -4.50 -9.56 -9.07
C ALA A 23 -5.52 -9.50 -7.90
N PRO A 24 -6.83 -9.32 -8.17
CA PRO A 24 -7.83 -9.16 -7.12
C PRO A 24 -7.84 -10.27 -6.07
N GLU A 25 -7.65 -11.53 -6.49
CA GLU A 25 -7.59 -12.70 -5.63
C GLU A 25 -6.36 -12.72 -4.72
N VAL A 26 -5.21 -12.21 -5.19
CA VAL A 26 -3.99 -12.08 -4.38
C VAL A 26 -4.18 -11.03 -3.29
N LEU A 27 -4.78 -9.88 -3.65
CA LEU A 27 -5.08 -8.81 -2.68
C LEU A 27 -6.15 -9.25 -1.67
N GLN A 28 -7.13 -10.04 -2.09
CA GLN A 28 -8.15 -10.59 -1.19
C GLN A 28 -7.56 -11.64 -0.23
N LEU A 29 -6.67 -12.51 -0.73
CA LEU A 29 -5.96 -13.46 0.11
C LEU A 29 -5.12 -12.74 1.16
N GLY A 30 -4.33 -11.74 0.77
CA GLY A 30 -3.51 -11.00 1.74
C GLY A 30 -4.33 -10.24 2.79
N GLN A 31 -5.51 -9.71 2.44
CA GLN A 31 -6.44 -9.15 3.42
C GLN A 31 -6.91 -10.20 4.43
N ASN A 32 -7.23 -11.41 3.97
CA ASN A 32 -7.61 -12.50 4.86
C ASN A 32 -6.45 -12.90 5.79
N LEU A 33 -5.21 -12.93 5.29
CA LEU A 33 -4.03 -13.20 6.10
C LEU A 33 -3.78 -12.11 7.15
N ILE A 34 -3.95 -10.83 6.79
CA ILE A 34 -3.86 -9.70 7.73
C ILE A 34 -4.89 -9.82 8.85
N HIS A 35 -6.14 -10.17 8.51
CA HIS A 35 -7.18 -10.42 9.51
C HIS A 35 -6.80 -11.59 10.43
N LEU A 36 -6.31 -12.69 9.86
CA LEU A 36 -5.94 -13.90 10.59
C LEU A 36 -4.83 -13.65 11.62
N ILE A 37 -3.77 -12.94 11.23
CA ILE A 37 -2.64 -12.64 12.11
C ILE A 37 -2.83 -11.36 12.95
N GLN A 38 -3.96 -10.67 12.77
CA GLN A 38 -4.29 -9.40 13.43
C GLN A 38 -3.20 -8.34 13.24
N ALA A 39 -2.67 -8.19 12.03
CA ALA A 39 -1.55 -7.29 11.76
C ALA A 39 -1.91 -5.83 12.09
N LYS A 40 -1.02 -5.13 12.81
CA LYS A 40 -1.12 -3.69 13.11
C LYS A 40 -0.06 -2.84 12.40
N LYS A 41 0.98 -3.47 11.86
CA LYS A 41 2.00 -2.84 11.03
C LYS A 41 2.26 -3.70 9.79
N ALA A 42 2.36 -3.07 8.63
CA ALA A 42 2.72 -3.71 7.37
C ALA A 42 3.75 -2.87 6.63
N ILE A 43 4.67 -3.52 5.91
CA ILE A 43 5.61 -2.88 4.99
C ILE A 43 5.28 -3.38 3.59
N ASP A 44 4.96 -2.45 2.69
CA ASP A 44 4.57 -2.69 1.29
C ASP A 44 5.66 -2.14 0.37
N ILE A 45 6.49 -3.02 -0.20
CA ILE A 45 7.63 -2.64 -1.06
C ILE A 45 7.26 -2.89 -2.51
N GLY A 46 7.32 -1.84 -3.34
CA GLY A 46 6.76 -1.88 -4.69
C GLY A 46 5.28 -1.46 -4.65
N THR A 47 5.05 -0.16 -4.42
CA THR A 47 3.72 0.41 -4.24
C THR A 47 3.00 0.60 -5.58
N PHE A 48 3.72 0.97 -6.63
CA PHE A 48 3.17 1.37 -7.94
C PHE A 48 2.02 2.39 -7.80
N THR A 49 0.78 1.95 -7.99
CA THR A 49 -0.44 2.77 -7.88
C THR A 49 -1.14 2.66 -6.53
N GLY A 50 -0.57 1.91 -5.58
CA GLY A 50 -1.04 1.81 -4.20
C GLY A 50 -2.21 0.85 -3.96
N SER A 51 -2.50 -0.08 -4.89
CA SER A 51 -3.58 -1.05 -4.73
C SER A 51 -3.37 -1.98 -3.54
N SER A 52 -2.15 -2.48 -3.35
CA SER A 52 -1.73 -3.30 -2.20
C SER A 52 -1.82 -2.52 -0.90
N ALA A 53 -1.22 -1.33 -0.82
CA ALA A 53 -1.27 -0.47 0.36
C ALA A 53 -2.71 -0.18 0.84
N VAL A 54 -3.63 0.07 -0.10
CA VAL A 54 -5.06 0.26 0.20
C VAL A 54 -5.70 -1.04 0.69
N ALA A 55 -5.42 -2.18 0.07
CA ALA A 55 -5.91 -3.48 0.53
C ALA A 55 -5.46 -3.79 1.96
N TRP A 56 -4.18 -3.57 2.28
CA TRP A 56 -3.65 -3.77 3.63
C TRP A 56 -4.32 -2.84 4.62
N ALA A 57 -4.43 -1.55 4.32
CA ALA A 57 -5.03 -0.58 5.22
C ALA A 57 -6.51 -0.85 5.51
N LEU A 58 -7.26 -1.39 4.53
CA LEU A 58 -8.66 -1.79 4.70
C LEU A 58 -8.82 -2.96 5.69
N ALA A 59 -7.91 -3.95 5.65
CA ALA A 59 -7.98 -5.11 6.52
C ALA A 59 -7.46 -4.88 7.95
N MET A 60 -6.69 -3.81 8.16
CA MET A 60 -6.09 -3.53 9.48
C MET A 60 -7.01 -2.69 10.38
N PRO A 61 -6.98 -2.87 11.71
CA PRO A 61 -7.79 -2.09 12.64
C PRO A 61 -7.41 -0.61 12.67
N LYS A 62 -8.27 0.24 13.27
CA LYS A 62 -7.97 1.66 13.50
C LYS A 62 -6.66 1.83 14.27
N GLY A 63 -5.86 2.83 13.90
CA GLY A 63 -4.55 3.10 14.51
C GLY A 63 -3.39 2.23 13.99
N SER A 64 -3.65 1.36 13.00
CA SER A 64 -2.61 0.59 12.33
C SER A 64 -1.82 1.41 11.31
N GLU A 65 -0.70 0.86 10.85
CA GLU A 65 0.19 1.53 9.90
C GLU A 65 0.58 0.61 8.73
N VAL A 66 0.52 1.14 7.52
CA VAL A 66 1.10 0.56 6.30
C VAL A 66 2.19 1.50 5.81
N LEU A 67 3.45 1.09 5.92
CA LEU A 67 4.58 1.79 5.31
C LEU A 67 4.73 1.33 3.87
N THR A 68 4.39 2.19 2.92
CA THR A 68 4.50 1.92 1.49
C THR A 68 5.76 2.56 0.92
N ILE A 69 6.56 1.79 0.19
CA ILE A 69 7.86 2.22 -0.34
C ILE A 69 7.91 1.96 -1.85
N ASP A 70 8.28 2.97 -2.62
CA ASP A 70 8.52 2.85 -4.06
C ASP A 70 9.55 3.87 -4.53
N ILE A 71 10.29 3.54 -5.59
CA ILE A 71 11.26 4.45 -6.22
C ILE A 71 10.58 5.45 -7.15
N TYR A 72 9.40 5.12 -7.70
CA TYR A 72 8.70 5.96 -8.67
C TYR A 72 7.41 6.55 -8.09
N PRO A 73 7.33 7.89 -7.92
CA PRO A 73 6.15 8.49 -7.31
C PRO A 73 4.97 8.66 -8.27
N GLY A 74 5.22 8.75 -9.59
CA GLY A 74 4.25 9.23 -10.58
C GLY A 74 2.94 8.44 -10.65
N SER A 75 2.99 7.11 -10.67
CA SER A 75 1.79 6.26 -10.80
C SER A 75 0.90 6.31 -9.56
N TYR A 76 1.49 6.40 -8.37
CA TYR A 76 0.74 6.60 -7.13
C TYR A 76 0.10 8.00 -7.12
N ASP A 77 0.84 9.00 -7.55
CA ASP A 77 0.41 10.39 -7.57
C ASP A 77 -0.74 10.63 -8.55
N SER A 78 -0.75 9.94 -9.70
CA SER A 78 -1.79 10.08 -10.71
C SER A 78 -3.11 9.39 -10.33
N ILE A 79 -3.06 8.27 -9.60
CA ILE A 79 -4.27 7.48 -9.30
C ILE A 79 -4.74 7.66 -7.85
N ASN A 80 -3.81 7.58 -6.91
CA ASN A 80 -4.11 7.21 -5.54
C ASN A 80 -4.01 8.40 -4.58
N ARG A 81 -2.98 9.25 -4.71
CA ARG A 81 -2.65 10.33 -3.76
C ARG A 81 -3.84 11.16 -3.30
N ASP A 82 -4.69 11.58 -4.23
CA ASP A 82 -5.86 12.38 -3.91
C ASP A 82 -7.11 11.52 -3.64
N LEU A 83 -7.22 10.35 -4.28
CA LEU A 83 -8.34 9.42 -4.09
C LEU A 83 -8.42 8.91 -2.64
N ILE A 84 -7.30 8.51 -2.03
CA ILE A 84 -7.34 7.97 -0.65
C ILE A 84 -7.77 8.98 0.39
N LYS A 85 -7.59 10.29 0.15
CA LYS A 85 -8.04 11.34 1.09
C LYS A 85 -9.56 11.29 1.30
N THR A 86 -10.32 10.72 0.38
CA THR A 86 -11.77 10.49 0.50
C THR A 86 -12.12 9.37 1.50
N ARG A 87 -11.13 8.63 1.99
CA ARG A 87 -11.29 7.49 2.90
C ARG A 87 -10.56 7.72 4.23
N PRO A 88 -11.17 8.46 5.17
CA PRO A 88 -10.55 8.79 6.46
C PRO A 88 -10.30 7.56 7.35
N ASP A 89 -10.94 6.43 7.05
CA ASP A 89 -10.75 5.15 7.73
C ASP A 89 -9.43 4.43 7.36
N ILE A 90 -8.82 4.76 6.21
CA ILE A 90 -7.55 4.17 5.75
C ILE A 90 -6.46 5.19 5.47
N TYR A 91 -6.79 6.41 5.05
CA TYR A 91 -5.80 7.45 4.71
C TYR A 91 -4.75 7.69 5.81
N PRO A 92 -5.13 7.80 7.10
CA PRO A 92 -4.15 8.01 8.16
C PRO A 92 -3.18 6.83 8.36
N LYS A 93 -3.59 5.61 7.97
CA LYS A 93 -2.80 4.37 8.12
C LYS A 93 -1.66 4.29 7.11
N ILE A 94 -1.81 4.87 5.93
CA ILE A 94 -0.84 4.72 4.83
C ILE A 94 0.26 5.79 4.97
N LYS A 95 1.49 5.35 5.27
CA LYS A 95 2.69 6.20 5.31
C LYS A 95 3.54 5.91 4.08
N ARG A 96 3.88 6.94 3.32
CA ARG A 96 4.60 6.78 2.06
C ARG A 96 6.05 7.23 2.15
N HIS A 97 6.93 6.42 1.59
CA HIS A 97 8.32 6.76 1.34
C HIS A 97 8.62 6.62 -0.15
N VAL A 98 9.16 7.67 -0.75
CA VAL A 98 9.65 7.65 -2.14
C VAL A 98 11.16 7.53 -2.11
N GLY A 99 11.70 6.44 -2.66
CA GLY A 99 13.12 6.12 -2.62
C GLY A 99 13.39 4.63 -2.58
N LEU A 100 14.68 4.28 -2.52
CA LEU A 100 15.11 2.89 -2.45
C LEU A 100 14.69 2.25 -1.13
N ALA A 101 14.00 1.12 -1.19
CA ALA A 101 13.60 0.36 -0.01
C ALA A 101 14.80 -0.01 0.86
N ALA A 102 15.92 -0.42 0.25
CA ALA A 102 17.15 -0.71 0.97
C ALA A 102 17.67 0.48 1.81
N GLN A 103 17.53 1.72 1.33
CA GLN A 103 17.93 2.90 2.09
C GLN A 103 16.96 3.18 3.25
N LYS A 104 15.65 3.02 3.02
CA LYS A 104 14.64 3.23 4.07
C LYS A 104 14.77 2.20 5.20
N LEU A 105 14.98 0.95 4.84
CA LEU A 105 15.06 -0.17 5.80
C LEU A 105 16.45 -0.32 6.41
N GLY A 106 17.52 -0.02 5.66
CA GLY A 106 18.89 -0.06 6.16
C GLY A 106 19.18 0.94 7.29
N LYS A 107 18.45 2.06 7.34
CA LYS A 107 18.50 3.01 8.47
C LYS A 107 18.02 2.41 9.80
N HIS A 108 17.20 1.35 9.78
CA HIS A 108 16.80 0.66 11.02
C HIS A 108 17.89 -0.26 11.58
N ASN A 109 18.84 -0.74 10.76
CA ASN A 109 19.96 -1.54 11.26
C ASN A 109 20.98 -0.72 12.06
N SER A 110 21.10 0.59 11.81
CA SER A 110 21.98 1.46 12.59
C SER A 110 21.45 1.81 13.98
N GLU A 111 20.14 1.66 14.21
CA GLU A 111 19.47 1.95 15.50
C GLU A 111 19.27 0.70 16.36
N MET A 112 19.31 -0.50 15.76
CA MET A 112 19.41 -1.78 16.47
C MET A 112 20.89 -2.18 16.67
N LYS A 113 21.65 -1.37 17.39
CA LYS A 113 22.86 -1.89 18.06
C LYS A 113 22.40 -2.46 19.40
N VAL A 114 22.35 -3.78 19.49
CA VAL A 114 22.39 -4.51 20.78
C VAL A 114 23.75 -4.29 21.42
#